data_AF-A0A8S2U6C2-F1
#
_entry.id   AF-A0A8S2U6C2-F1
#
_cell.length_a   1.000
_cell.length_b   1.000
_cell.length_c   1.000
_cell.angle_alpha   90.00
_cell.angle_beta   90.00
_cell.angle_gamma   90.00
#
_symmetry.space_group_name_H-M   'P 1'
#
loop_
_entity.id
_entity.type
_entity.pdbx_description
1 polymer ?
#
loop_
_entity_poly.entity_id
_entity_poly.type
_entity_poly.pdbx_seq_one_letter_code
_entity_poly.pdbx_strand_id
1 'polypeptide(L)'
;KRILDEYEWKYDNAVKLVPDEQLIIYELHIGDFQSKFTDVTAKIDYIKQLGVNCVEIMPVKEYAGTHSWGYSPRYYFAIETGYGTSADFKELIDELHKNGIRVIMDGVYNHSECSNPMAQIDHDYWFHHEPKDLEMSWGPEWNYKFYDPKYNVWPARKYIGESILYMITEFHIDGVIRDYNGPMDGCWHDSMYWIIREALLNDNVEWEKVKDVIDGKRQGYKRIVNLVNYVSNHDHDRLLVELGKEHQLFDEEAFRRVRLGGTLFNHYESNFSGEEFGEYKEKTPGMAKLDWSLIDDLED
;
A
#
# COMPACT_ATOMS: atom_id res chain seq x y z
N LYS A 1 -9.74 9.98 -28.67
CA LYS A 1 -10.51 8.73 -28.47
C LYS A 1 -9.96 8.12 -27.19
N ARG A 2 -10.71 8.08 -26.07
CA ARG A 2 -10.20 7.43 -24.86
C ARG A 2 -9.91 5.97 -25.23
N ILE A 3 -8.75 5.45 -24.85
CA ILE A 3 -8.52 4.01 -24.87
C ILE A 3 -9.20 3.52 -23.61
N LEU A 4 -10.50 3.21 -23.74
CA LEU A 4 -11.26 2.51 -22.71
C LEU A 4 -11.26 1.06 -23.17
N ASP A 5 -10.94 0.14 -22.26
CA ASP A 5 -11.29 -1.26 -22.46
C ASP A 5 -12.83 -1.42 -22.50
N GLU A 6 -13.29 -2.58 -22.96
CA GLU A 6 -14.72 -2.91 -23.05
C GLU A 6 -15.19 -3.71 -21.82
N TYR A 7 -14.51 -3.56 -20.67
CA TYR A 7 -14.82 -4.34 -19.47
C TYR A 7 -16.19 -3.96 -18.90
N GLU A 8 -17.06 -4.96 -18.72
CA GLU A 8 -18.35 -4.83 -18.05
C GLU A 8 -18.25 -5.36 -16.61
N TRP A 9 -18.43 -4.47 -15.64
CA TRP A 9 -18.46 -4.81 -14.21
C TRP A 9 -19.62 -5.74 -13.89
N LYS A 10 -19.34 -6.85 -13.18
CA LYS A 10 -20.32 -7.91 -12.90
C LYS A 10 -20.82 -7.88 -11.47
N TYR A 11 -19.99 -7.45 -10.52
CA TYR A 11 -20.27 -7.53 -9.08
C TYR A 11 -20.25 -6.18 -8.39
N ASP A 12 -20.20 -5.08 -9.15
CA ASP A 12 -20.28 -3.73 -8.61
C ASP A 12 -21.55 -3.56 -7.76
N ASN A 13 -21.35 -3.22 -6.47
CA ASN A 13 -22.39 -3.13 -5.44
C ASN A 13 -23.19 -4.43 -5.17
N ALA A 14 -22.77 -5.59 -5.68
CA ALA A 14 -23.43 -6.88 -5.44
C ALA A 14 -23.27 -7.34 -3.98
N VAL A 15 -22.15 -6.98 -3.35
CA VAL A 15 -21.84 -7.24 -1.94
C VAL A 15 -21.66 -5.92 -1.22
N LYS A 16 -22.26 -5.81 -0.03
CA LYS A 16 -22.05 -4.65 0.83
C LYS A 16 -20.66 -4.72 1.46
N LEU A 17 -19.78 -3.83 1.04
CA LEU A 17 -18.44 -3.68 1.60
C LEU A 17 -18.49 -3.17 3.05
N VAL A 18 -17.50 -3.55 3.86
CA VAL A 18 -17.41 -3.18 5.27
C VAL A 18 -17.12 -1.66 5.42
N PRO A 19 -17.65 -1.02 6.47
CA PRO A 19 -17.35 0.38 6.76
C PRO A 19 -15.88 0.56 7.16
N ASP A 20 -15.36 1.79 7.02
CA ASP A 20 -13.96 2.12 7.30
C ASP A 20 -13.53 1.64 8.70
N GLU A 21 -14.38 1.73 9.73
CA GLU A 21 -14.06 1.35 11.11
C GLU A 21 -13.81 -0.15 11.33
N GLN A 22 -14.07 -1.00 10.33
CA GLN A 22 -13.98 -2.47 10.44
C GLN A 22 -12.91 -3.06 9.52
N LEU A 23 -12.09 -2.22 8.87
CA LEU A 23 -11.09 -2.70 7.92
C LEU A 23 -10.03 -3.56 8.61
N ILE A 24 -9.64 -4.64 7.96
CA ILE A 24 -8.45 -5.44 8.24
C ILE A 24 -7.71 -5.48 6.91
N ILE A 25 -6.60 -4.76 6.85
CA ILE A 25 -5.91 -4.40 5.62
C ILE A 25 -4.78 -5.40 5.37
N TYR A 26 -4.70 -5.87 4.13
CA TYR A 26 -3.62 -6.72 3.65
C TYR A 26 -2.86 -5.98 2.56
N GLU A 27 -1.66 -5.51 2.90
CA GLU A 27 -0.77 -4.83 1.96
C GLU A 27 -0.07 -5.86 1.08
N LEU A 28 -0.21 -5.71 -0.25
CA LEU A 28 0.49 -6.55 -1.20
C LEU A 28 1.05 -5.77 -2.39
N HIS A 29 2.21 -6.22 -2.84
CA HIS A 29 2.82 -5.81 -4.10
C HIS A 29 2.50 -6.84 -5.19
N ILE A 30 1.92 -6.41 -6.32
CA ILE A 30 1.55 -7.33 -7.42
C ILE A 30 2.76 -8.13 -7.91
N GLY A 31 3.92 -7.46 -8.03
CA GLY A 31 5.19 -8.05 -8.45
C GLY A 31 5.69 -9.16 -7.53
N ASP A 32 5.61 -8.92 -6.21
CA ASP A 32 6.13 -9.80 -5.16
C ASP A 32 5.17 -10.95 -4.94
N PHE A 33 3.87 -10.68 -4.99
CA PHE A 33 2.85 -11.67 -4.76
C PHE A 33 3.00 -12.82 -5.75
N GLN A 34 2.83 -12.57 -7.07
CA GLN A 34 3.14 -13.56 -8.11
C GLN A 34 3.46 -12.97 -9.51
N SER A 35 3.48 -11.63 -9.64
CA SER A 35 3.83 -10.81 -10.82
C SER A 35 2.69 -10.26 -11.67
N LYS A 36 1.48 -10.83 -11.66
CA LYS A 36 0.34 -10.31 -12.46
C LYS A 36 -0.92 -10.11 -11.62
N PHE A 37 -1.82 -9.25 -12.10
CA PHE A 37 -3.16 -9.08 -11.50
C PHE A 37 -3.96 -10.39 -11.48
N THR A 38 -3.83 -11.19 -12.55
CA THR A 38 -4.49 -12.51 -12.66
C THR A 38 -4.01 -13.49 -11.60
N ASP A 39 -2.75 -13.37 -11.17
CA ASP A 39 -2.18 -14.28 -10.16
C ASP A 39 -2.74 -13.95 -8.76
N VAL A 40 -2.92 -12.66 -8.47
CA VAL A 40 -3.64 -12.24 -7.25
C VAL A 40 -5.09 -12.72 -7.30
N THR A 41 -5.75 -12.59 -8.45
CA THR A 41 -7.13 -13.05 -8.67
C THR A 41 -7.26 -14.55 -8.39
N ALA A 42 -6.30 -15.36 -8.84
CA ALA A 42 -6.26 -16.80 -8.62
C ALA A 42 -6.07 -17.20 -7.14
N LYS A 43 -5.67 -16.27 -6.28
CA LYS A 43 -5.43 -16.48 -4.83
C LYS A 43 -6.39 -15.71 -3.93
N ILE A 44 -7.51 -15.20 -4.45
CA ILE A 44 -8.52 -14.52 -3.62
C ILE A 44 -9.07 -15.45 -2.53
N ASP A 45 -9.20 -16.75 -2.79
CA ASP A 45 -9.64 -17.71 -1.76
C ASP A 45 -8.66 -17.77 -0.58
N TYR A 46 -7.36 -17.69 -0.85
CA TYR A 46 -6.33 -17.60 0.20
C TYR A 46 -6.47 -16.30 1.00
N ILE A 47 -6.56 -15.15 0.32
CA ILE A 47 -6.73 -13.84 0.96
C ILE A 47 -7.98 -13.85 1.87
N LYS A 48 -9.07 -14.43 1.39
CA LYS A 48 -10.31 -14.58 2.16
C LYS A 48 -10.16 -15.48 3.39
N GLN A 49 -9.38 -16.56 3.30
CA GLN A 49 -9.11 -17.45 4.43
C GLN A 49 -8.32 -16.77 5.54
N LEU A 50 -7.46 -15.78 5.21
CA LEU A 50 -6.77 -14.95 6.21
C LEU A 50 -7.74 -14.12 7.06
N GLY A 51 -8.99 -13.94 6.61
CA GLY A 51 -9.99 -13.14 7.31
C GLY A 51 -9.86 -11.63 7.09
N VAL A 52 -8.99 -11.22 6.16
CA VAL A 52 -8.84 -9.81 5.76
C VAL A 52 -10.05 -9.39 4.91
N ASN A 53 -10.41 -8.11 4.98
CA ASN A 53 -11.57 -7.56 4.27
C ASN A 53 -11.23 -6.31 3.45
N CYS A 54 -9.95 -5.97 3.38
CA CYS A 54 -9.41 -4.91 2.54
C CYS A 54 -8.03 -5.32 2.05
N VAL A 55 -7.77 -5.10 0.77
CA VAL A 55 -6.44 -5.22 0.17
C VAL A 55 -5.92 -3.81 -0.10
N GLU A 56 -4.73 -3.51 0.41
CA GLU A 56 -3.94 -2.36 -0.02
C GLU A 56 -2.99 -2.80 -1.11
N ILE A 57 -3.24 -2.33 -2.32
CA ILE A 57 -2.36 -2.64 -3.46
C ILE A 57 -1.32 -1.53 -3.52
N MET A 58 -0.05 -1.91 -3.37
CA MET A 58 1.12 -1.05 -3.61
C MET A 58 1.08 -0.43 -5.02
N PRO A 59 1.87 0.61 -5.33
CA PRO A 59 1.66 1.44 -6.52
C PRO A 59 1.53 0.66 -7.84
N VAL A 60 0.36 0.77 -8.46
CA VAL A 60 0.03 0.13 -9.76
C VAL A 60 0.11 1.09 -10.95
N LYS A 61 0.51 2.34 -10.74
CA LYS A 61 0.66 3.32 -11.82
C LYS A 61 1.93 3.02 -12.60
N GLU A 62 1.86 3.21 -13.92
CA GLU A 62 2.98 2.91 -14.82
C GLU A 62 4.23 3.74 -14.46
N TYR A 63 5.35 3.04 -14.30
CA TYR A 63 6.63 3.58 -13.87
C TYR A 63 7.75 3.40 -14.90
N ALA A 64 8.94 3.89 -14.58
CA ALA A 64 10.11 3.71 -15.42
C ALA A 64 10.84 2.39 -15.14
N GLY A 65 11.16 1.64 -16.20
CA GLY A 65 11.98 0.44 -16.10
C GLY A 65 11.15 -0.84 -16.10
N THR A 66 11.75 -1.95 -15.65
CA THR A 66 11.10 -3.28 -15.66
C THR A 66 10.98 -3.89 -14.27
N HIS A 67 11.57 -3.26 -13.25
CA HIS A 67 11.63 -3.77 -11.88
C HIS A 67 11.63 -2.61 -10.90
N SER A 68 10.54 -2.47 -10.15
CA SER A 68 10.33 -1.42 -9.14
C SER A 68 9.16 -1.84 -8.24
N TRP A 69 9.06 -1.23 -7.06
CA TRP A 69 7.81 -1.24 -6.27
C TRP A 69 6.78 -0.21 -6.75
N GLY A 70 7.13 0.59 -7.76
CA GLY A 70 6.22 1.52 -8.42
C GLY A 70 6.17 2.92 -7.80
N TYR A 71 7.04 3.22 -6.83
CA TYR A 71 7.09 4.53 -6.17
C TYR A 71 7.57 5.70 -7.05
N SER A 72 7.92 5.47 -8.31
CA SER A 72 8.33 6.52 -9.26
C SER A 72 7.38 6.58 -10.46
N PRO A 73 6.15 7.11 -10.27
CA PRO A 73 5.13 7.11 -11.31
C PRO A 73 5.54 8.01 -12.49
N ARG A 74 5.49 7.43 -13.69
CA ARG A 74 5.72 8.15 -14.96
C ARG A 74 4.40 8.60 -15.58
N TYR A 75 3.38 7.74 -15.60
CA TYR A 75 2.09 8.04 -16.22
C TYR A 75 0.93 7.83 -15.25
N TYR A 76 0.33 8.93 -14.79
CA TYR A 76 -0.66 8.90 -13.72
C TYR A 76 -2.02 8.31 -14.11
N PHE A 77 -2.31 8.19 -15.41
CA PHE A 77 -3.57 7.64 -15.93
C PHE A 77 -3.42 6.24 -16.54
N ALA A 78 -2.22 5.66 -16.47
CA ALA A 78 -1.95 4.31 -16.93
C ALA A 78 -1.63 3.41 -15.75
N ILE A 79 -2.05 2.16 -15.86
CA ILE A 79 -1.60 1.09 -14.97
C ILE A 79 -0.30 0.47 -15.49
N GLU A 80 0.49 -0.11 -14.60
CA GLU A 80 1.76 -0.75 -14.91
C GLU A 80 1.57 -1.94 -15.85
N THR A 81 2.12 -1.81 -17.05
CA THR A 81 2.05 -2.82 -18.12
C THR A 81 2.72 -4.12 -17.75
N GLY A 82 3.72 -4.08 -16.85
CA GLY A 82 4.35 -5.24 -16.26
C GLY A 82 3.39 -6.14 -15.48
N TYR A 83 2.27 -5.63 -14.96
CA TYR A 83 1.32 -6.39 -14.15
C TYR A 83 0.14 -6.97 -14.95
N GLY A 84 -0.17 -6.41 -16.12
CA GLY A 84 -1.27 -6.87 -16.98
C GLY A 84 -1.96 -5.73 -17.74
N THR A 85 -3.15 -6.02 -18.25
CA THR A 85 -4.01 -5.05 -18.94
C THR A 85 -4.94 -4.34 -17.97
N SER A 86 -5.57 -3.24 -18.41
CA SER A 86 -6.55 -2.51 -17.60
C SER A 86 -7.77 -3.38 -17.29
N ALA A 87 -8.14 -4.28 -18.22
CA ALA A 87 -9.19 -5.27 -18.00
C ALA A 87 -8.82 -6.28 -16.91
N ASP A 88 -7.56 -6.75 -16.86
CA ASP A 88 -7.10 -7.66 -15.80
C ASP A 88 -7.16 -6.98 -14.42
N PHE A 89 -6.82 -5.69 -14.34
CA PHE A 89 -6.93 -4.95 -13.10
C PHE A 89 -8.38 -4.72 -12.65
N LYS A 90 -9.28 -4.40 -13.59
CA LYS A 90 -10.72 -4.32 -13.31
C LYS A 90 -11.28 -5.66 -12.84
N GLU A 91 -10.88 -6.76 -13.48
CA GLU A 91 -11.29 -8.12 -13.09
C GLU A 91 -10.84 -8.48 -11.68
N LEU A 92 -9.60 -8.15 -11.31
CA LEU A 92 -9.11 -8.33 -9.94
C LEU A 92 -10.00 -7.59 -8.93
N ILE A 93 -10.32 -6.31 -9.19
CA ILE A 93 -11.15 -5.51 -8.29
C ILE A 93 -12.57 -6.07 -8.21
N ASP A 94 -13.17 -6.45 -9.34
CA ASP A 94 -14.53 -7.00 -9.39
C ASP A 94 -14.63 -8.34 -8.63
N GLU A 95 -13.62 -9.21 -8.74
CA GLU A 95 -13.58 -10.47 -8.00
C GLU A 95 -13.25 -10.29 -6.50
N LEU A 96 -12.48 -9.27 -6.11
CA LEU A 96 -12.30 -8.89 -4.70
C LEU A 96 -13.62 -8.37 -4.11
N HIS A 97 -14.31 -7.48 -4.81
CA HIS A 97 -15.61 -6.93 -4.41
C HIS A 97 -16.67 -8.02 -4.25
N LYS A 98 -16.73 -8.97 -5.19
CA LYS A 98 -17.58 -10.17 -5.10
C LYS A 98 -17.35 -10.98 -3.82
N ASN A 99 -16.14 -10.94 -3.27
CA ASN A 99 -15.77 -11.61 -2.03
C ASN A 99 -15.91 -10.72 -0.79
N GLY A 100 -16.47 -9.51 -0.92
CA GLY A 100 -16.64 -8.57 0.18
C GLY A 100 -15.34 -7.90 0.62
N ILE A 101 -14.31 -7.95 -0.23
CA ILE A 101 -12.98 -7.41 0.04
C ILE A 101 -12.87 -6.06 -0.66
N ARG A 102 -12.54 -5.01 0.11
CA ARG A 102 -12.28 -3.67 -0.42
C ARG A 102 -10.90 -3.59 -1.07
N VAL A 103 -10.73 -2.63 -1.97
CA VAL A 103 -9.46 -2.30 -2.61
C VAL A 103 -9.11 -0.86 -2.32
N ILE A 104 -8.01 -0.65 -1.60
CA ILE A 104 -7.37 0.65 -1.50
C ILE A 104 -6.06 0.63 -2.28
N MET A 105 -5.69 1.78 -2.83
CA MET A 105 -4.48 1.91 -3.64
C MET A 105 -3.49 2.83 -2.92
N ASP A 106 -2.26 2.35 -2.79
CA ASP A 106 -1.11 3.20 -2.48
C ASP A 106 -0.82 4.10 -3.68
N GLY A 107 -1.05 5.39 -3.49
CA GLY A 107 -1.01 6.38 -4.54
C GLY A 107 0.12 7.37 -4.32
N VAL A 108 1.14 7.33 -5.18
CA VAL A 108 2.23 8.30 -5.12
C VAL A 108 1.83 9.60 -5.81
N TYR A 109 1.56 10.63 -5.00
CA TYR A 109 1.16 11.95 -5.49
C TYR A 109 2.08 13.07 -5.01
N ASN A 110 3.14 12.77 -4.27
CA ASN A 110 4.05 13.79 -3.74
C ASN A 110 5.14 14.18 -4.77
N HIS A 111 5.60 13.24 -5.60
CA HIS A 111 6.59 13.44 -6.65
C HIS A 111 6.27 12.63 -7.91
N SER A 112 7.00 12.82 -8.99
CA SER A 112 6.96 11.96 -10.18
C SER A 112 8.34 11.47 -10.57
N GLU A 113 8.39 10.52 -11.49
CA GLU A 113 9.61 10.19 -12.22
C GLU A 113 10.11 11.40 -13.06
N CYS A 114 11.42 11.56 -13.22
CA CYS A 114 12.02 12.65 -14.01
C CYS A 114 11.55 12.64 -15.47
N SER A 115 11.34 11.44 -16.02
CA SER A 115 10.84 11.24 -17.39
C SER A 115 9.33 11.44 -17.56
N ASN A 116 8.61 11.90 -16.52
CA ASN A 116 7.20 12.24 -16.62
C ASN A 116 6.98 13.34 -17.69
N PRO A 117 6.00 13.19 -18.61
CA PRO A 117 5.77 14.18 -19.68
C PRO A 117 5.54 15.60 -19.17
N MET A 118 4.91 15.77 -18.02
CA MET A 118 4.64 17.10 -17.45
C MET A 118 5.95 17.78 -17.03
N ALA A 119 6.91 17.02 -16.50
CA ALA A 119 8.24 17.51 -16.14
C ALA A 119 9.07 17.87 -17.39
N GLN A 120 8.83 17.18 -18.51
CA GLN A 120 9.52 17.40 -19.78
C GLN A 120 8.94 18.55 -20.62
N ILE A 121 7.64 18.85 -20.47
CA ILE A 121 6.96 19.90 -21.24
C ILE A 121 7.21 21.30 -20.63
N ASP A 122 6.92 21.45 -19.33
CA ASP A 122 7.05 22.74 -18.64
C ASP A 122 7.21 22.49 -17.13
N HIS A 123 8.42 22.16 -16.72
CA HIS A 123 8.71 21.74 -15.35
C HIS A 123 8.14 22.69 -14.29
N ASP A 124 8.43 23.99 -14.39
CA ASP A 124 8.07 24.98 -13.36
C ASP A 124 6.57 25.28 -13.29
N TYR A 125 5.81 24.94 -14.34
CA TYR A 125 4.36 25.04 -14.34
C TYR A 125 3.69 23.93 -13.51
N TRP A 126 4.34 22.77 -13.39
CA TRP A 126 3.78 21.58 -12.72
C TRP A 126 4.49 21.24 -11.39
N PHE A 127 5.78 21.50 -11.29
CA PHE A 127 6.68 21.07 -10.22
C PHE A 127 7.38 22.25 -9.55
N HIS A 128 7.97 22.00 -8.38
CA HIS A 128 8.85 22.96 -7.74
C HIS A 128 10.14 23.10 -8.56
N HIS A 129 10.60 24.33 -8.80
CA HIS A 129 11.83 24.59 -9.56
C HIS A 129 13.05 23.88 -8.96
N GLU A 130 13.16 23.93 -7.63
CA GLU A 130 14.15 23.21 -6.85
C GLU A 130 13.41 22.20 -5.95
N PRO A 131 14.01 21.02 -5.69
CA PRO A 131 13.47 20.10 -4.70
C PRO A 131 13.39 20.78 -3.32
N LYS A 132 12.39 20.40 -2.52
CA LYS A 132 12.26 20.97 -1.16
C LYS A 132 13.37 20.48 -0.25
N ASP A 133 13.85 19.27 -0.49
CA ASP A 133 14.94 18.62 0.21
C ASP A 133 15.88 17.94 -0.81
N LEU A 134 17.12 18.42 -0.91
CA LEU A 134 18.12 17.86 -1.83
C LEU A 134 18.58 16.47 -1.41
N GLU A 135 18.50 16.12 -0.12
CA GLU A 135 18.94 14.84 0.42
C GLU A 135 17.85 13.77 0.33
N MET A 136 16.57 14.18 0.32
CA MET A 136 15.39 13.30 0.21
C MET A 136 14.57 13.54 -1.07
N SER A 137 15.26 13.81 -2.19
CA SER A 137 14.61 14.03 -3.48
C SER A 137 14.39 12.71 -4.23
N TRP A 138 13.12 12.29 -4.33
CA TRP A 138 12.70 11.09 -5.08
C TRP A 138 12.35 11.38 -6.56
N GLY A 139 12.50 12.62 -7.00
CA GLY A 139 12.16 13.10 -8.34
C GLY A 139 11.44 14.46 -8.28
N PRO A 140 10.97 15.01 -9.42
CA PRO A 140 10.22 16.26 -9.45
C PRO A 140 9.02 16.26 -8.50
N GLU A 141 8.96 17.24 -7.59
CA GLU A 141 7.87 17.38 -6.61
C GLU A 141 6.74 18.28 -7.14
N TRP A 142 5.50 17.80 -7.08
CA TRP A 142 4.35 18.56 -7.59
C TRP A 142 4.17 19.89 -6.86
N ASN A 143 4.00 20.98 -7.61
CA ASN A 143 3.77 22.31 -7.06
C ASN A 143 2.27 22.59 -6.87
N TYR A 144 1.71 22.03 -5.80
CA TYR A 144 0.31 22.27 -5.42
C TYR A 144 0.02 23.71 -4.98
N LYS A 145 1.04 24.57 -4.83
CA LYS A 145 0.89 25.97 -4.44
C LYS A 145 0.93 26.94 -5.63
N PHE A 146 1.22 26.45 -6.84
CA PHE A 146 1.14 27.27 -8.02
C PHE A 146 -0.31 27.41 -8.51
N TYR A 147 -0.72 28.65 -8.76
CA TYR A 147 -2.01 29.01 -9.32
C TYR A 147 -1.80 29.79 -10.60
N ASP A 148 -2.42 29.33 -11.69
CA ASP A 148 -2.42 30.03 -12.97
C ASP A 148 -3.65 30.95 -13.06
N PRO A 149 -3.49 32.28 -12.95
CA PRO A 149 -4.60 33.23 -13.05
C PRO A 149 -5.18 33.35 -14.47
N LYS A 150 -4.44 32.98 -15.52
CA LYS A 150 -4.90 33.03 -16.91
C LYS A 150 -6.01 32.01 -17.17
N TYR A 151 -5.87 30.83 -16.60
CA TYR A 151 -6.85 29.74 -16.74
C TYR A 151 -7.68 29.50 -15.47
N ASN A 152 -7.46 30.30 -14.41
CA ASN A 152 -8.14 30.17 -13.11
C ASN A 152 -8.06 28.73 -12.56
N VAL A 153 -6.84 28.19 -12.49
CA VAL A 153 -6.61 26.78 -12.15
C VAL A 153 -5.37 26.59 -11.29
N TRP A 154 -5.40 25.60 -10.42
CA TRP A 154 -4.21 25.05 -9.75
C TRP A 154 -3.80 23.80 -10.54
N PRO A 155 -2.84 23.89 -11.49
CA PRO A 155 -2.64 22.85 -12.49
C PRO A 155 -2.29 21.48 -11.88
N ALA A 156 -1.34 21.42 -10.95
CA ALA A 156 -0.97 20.18 -10.25
C ALA A 156 -2.16 19.58 -9.49
N ARG A 157 -2.94 20.39 -8.76
CA ARG A 157 -4.13 19.91 -8.02
C ARG A 157 -5.18 19.33 -8.96
N LYS A 158 -5.41 19.99 -10.10
CA LYS A 158 -6.38 19.53 -11.10
C LYS A 158 -5.93 18.21 -11.71
N TYR A 159 -4.69 18.12 -12.19
CA TYR A 159 -4.17 16.93 -12.85
C TYR A 159 -4.16 15.71 -11.93
N ILE A 160 -3.64 15.86 -10.72
CA ILE A 160 -3.59 14.78 -9.72
C ILE A 160 -4.99 14.41 -9.23
N GLY A 161 -5.84 15.41 -8.96
CA GLY A 161 -7.23 15.19 -8.60
C GLY A 161 -8.02 14.42 -9.67
N GLU A 162 -7.79 14.71 -10.94
CA GLU A 162 -8.37 13.97 -12.07
C GLU A 162 -7.81 12.55 -12.17
N SER A 163 -6.53 12.33 -11.89
CA SER A 163 -5.94 10.98 -11.82
C SER A 163 -6.55 10.15 -10.69
N ILE A 164 -6.73 10.73 -9.51
CA ILE A 164 -7.38 10.07 -8.37
C ILE A 164 -8.84 9.73 -8.72
N LEU A 165 -9.57 10.71 -9.24
CA LEU A 165 -10.96 10.52 -9.65
C LEU A 165 -11.06 9.43 -10.71
N TYR A 166 -10.13 9.39 -11.66
CA TYR A 166 -10.07 8.35 -12.68
C TYR A 166 -9.94 6.96 -12.05
N MET A 167 -9.06 6.76 -11.05
CA MET A 167 -8.98 5.46 -10.37
C MET A 167 -10.31 5.07 -9.71
N ILE A 168 -10.99 6.02 -9.07
CA ILE A 168 -12.28 5.76 -8.41
C ILE A 168 -13.38 5.48 -9.44
N THR A 169 -13.47 6.25 -10.51
CA THR A 169 -14.61 6.16 -11.45
C THR A 169 -14.42 5.12 -12.54
N GLU A 170 -13.17 4.83 -12.93
CA GLU A 170 -12.87 3.87 -14.00
C GLU A 170 -12.55 2.48 -13.43
N PHE A 171 -11.79 2.43 -12.33
CA PHE A 171 -11.33 1.19 -11.71
C PHE A 171 -12.06 0.84 -10.41
N HIS A 172 -12.96 1.70 -9.92
CA HIS A 172 -13.82 1.41 -8.76
C HIS A 172 -13.04 1.10 -7.47
N ILE A 173 -11.88 1.73 -7.26
CA ILE A 173 -11.16 1.62 -5.98
C ILE A 173 -11.96 2.25 -4.84
N ASP A 174 -11.93 1.63 -3.65
CA ASP A 174 -12.78 1.96 -2.50
C ASP A 174 -12.18 3.03 -1.58
N GLY A 175 -10.96 3.46 -1.85
CA GLY A 175 -10.25 4.45 -1.06
C GLY A 175 -8.91 4.82 -1.67
N VAL A 176 -8.51 6.05 -1.39
CA VAL A 176 -7.15 6.58 -1.54
C VAL A 176 -6.83 7.08 -0.15
N ILE A 177 -5.68 6.70 0.41
CA ILE A 177 -5.37 7.11 1.79
C ILE A 177 -5.32 8.64 1.84
N ARG A 178 -6.13 9.22 2.75
CA ARG A 178 -6.56 10.62 2.70
C ARG A 178 -5.80 11.48 3.70
N ASP A 179 -5.03 12.43 3.18
CA ASP A 179 -4.99 13.79 3.73
C ASP A 179 -4.85 14.83 2.60
N TYR A 180 -5.58 15.94 2.73
CA TYR A 180 -5.53 17.13 1.87
C TYR A 180 -4.44 18.14 2.29
N ASN A 181 -4.02 18.10 3.56
CA ASN A 181 -3.04 19.05 4.14
C ASN A 181 -1.67 18.41 4.44
N GLY A 182 -1.58 17.07 4.46
CA GLY A 182 -0.35 16.30 4.62
C GLY A 182 0.24 15.86 3.28
N PRO A 183 1.45 15.27 3.27
CA PRO A 183 1.88 14.49 2.12
C PRO A 183 0.80 13.44 1.83
N MET A 184 0.44 13.28 0.56
CA MET A 184 -0.50 12.27 0.05
C MET A 184 0.14 10.88 0.12
N ASP A 185 0.49 10.49 1.33
CA ASP A 185 1.08 9.22 1.73
C ASP A 185 0.25 8.71 2.90
N GLY A 186 0.15 7.38 3.05
CA GLY A 186 -0.62 6.80 4.12
C GLY A 186 -0.18 7.38 5.47
N CYS A 187 -1.12 7.76 6.33
CA CYS A 187 -0.76 8.07 7.71
C CYS A 187 -0.54 6.75 8.46
N TRP A 188 0.53 6.05 8.07
CA TRP A 188 1.09 4.90 8.76
C TRP A 188 1.47 5.34 10.17
N HIS A 189 0.94 4.64 11.17
CA HIS A 189 1.17 4.97 12.56
C HIS A 189 2.53 4.40 13.03
N ASP A 190 3.62 4.98 12.55
CA ASP A 190 4.99 4.47 12.72
C ASP A 190 5.39 4.26 14.19
N SER A 191 4.83 5.03 15.12
CA SER A 191 5.08 4.81 16.55
C SER A 191 4.59 3.45 17.05
N MET A 192 3.51 2.89 16.48
CA MET A 192 3.07 1.53 16.79
C MET A 192 4.10 0.51 16.32
N TYR A 193 4.58 0.62 15.08
CA TYR A 193 5.61 -0.26 14.56
C TYR A 193 6.81 -0.31 15.50
N TRP A 194 7.44 0.84 15.79
CA TRP A 194 8.63 0.87 16.65
C TRP A 194 8.39 0.33 18.06
N ILE A 195 7.25 0.67 18.69
CA ILE A 195 6.97 0.23 20.07
C ILE A 195 6.64 -1.26 20.14
N ILE A 196 5.83 -1.77 19.20
CA ILE A 196 5.46 -3.18 19.15
C ILE A 196 6.66 -4.03 18.73
N ARG A 197 7.42 -3.59 17.73
CA ARG A 197 8.68 -4.22 17.31
C ARG A 197 9.63 -4.38 18.48
N GLU A 198 9.92 -3.32 19.23
CA GLU A 198 10.80 -3.40 20.39
C GLU A 198 10.29 -4.40 21.43
N ALA A 199 8.97 -4.48 21.63
CA ALA A 199 8.35 -5.43 22.55
C ALA A 199 8.39 -6.90 22.05
N LEU A 200 8.45 -7.12 20.73
CA LEU A 200 8.51 -8.45 20.13
C LEU A 200 9.97 -8.94 19.98
N LEU A 201 10.91 -8.03 19.74
CA LEU A 201 12.34 -8.36 19.60
C LEU A 201 13.03 -8.55 20.96
N ASN A 202 12.61 -7.82 21.99
CA ASN A 202 13.28 -7.82 23.29
C ASN A 202 12.45 -8.43 24.41
N ASP A 203 13.13 -8.93 25.45
CA ASP A 203 12.46 -9.51 26.64
C ASP A 203 11.94 -8.44 27.62
N ASN A 204 12.46 -7.22 27.56
CA ASN A 204 12.06 -6.11 28.42
C ASN A 204 10.99 -5.26 27.73
N VAL A 205 9.74 -5.44 28.12
CA VAL A 205 8.59 -4.76 27.51
C VAL A 205 8.12 -3.58 28.37
N GLU A 206 8.09 -2.38 27.78
CA GLU A 206 7.45 -1.20 28.38
C GLU A 206 5.92 -1.21 28.14
N TRP A 207 5.18 -1.96 28.96
CA TRP A 207 3.75 -2.21 28.75
C TRP A 207 2.85 -0.97 28.68
N GLU A 208 3.21 0.16 29.29
CA GLU A 208 2.42 1.40 29.13
C GLU A 208 2.56 1.99 27.73
N LYS A 209 3.76 1.94 27.13
CA LYS A 209 3.96 2.35 25.73
C LYS A 209 3.17 1.46 24.77
N VAL A 210 3.18 0.14 25.02
CA VAL A 210 2.39 -0.83 24.24
C VAL A 210 0.90 -0.50 24.29
N LYS A 211 0.36 -0.20 25.49
CA LYS A 211 -1.05 0.23 25.61
C LYS A 211 -1.34 1.54 24.88
N ASP A 212 -0.40 2.48 24.91
CA ASP A 212 -0.57 3.79 24.24
C ASP A 212 -0.67 3.66 22.73
N VAL A 213 0.03 2.71 22.11
CA VAL A 213 -0.02 2.50 20.65
C VAL A 213 -1.16 1.59 20.20
N ILE A 214 -1.57 0.62 21.02
CA ILE A 214 -2.72 -0.25 20.71
C ILE A 214 -4.04 0.54 20.80
N ASP A 215 -4.14 1.50 21.72
CA ASP A 215 -5.29 2.41 21.79
C ASP A 215 -4.89 3.82 21.37
N GLY A 216 -4.99 4.10 20.07
CA GLY A 216 -4.67 5.41 19.51
C GLY A 216 -5.42 6.59 20.14
N LYS A 217 -6.53 6.38 20.88
CA LYS A 217 -7.14 7.47 21.67
C LYS A 217 -6.22 7.99 22.76
N ARG A 218 -5.36 7.13 23.31
CA ARG A 218 -4.35 7.49 24.33
C ARG A 218 -3.30 8.45 23.78
N GLN A 219 -3.08 8.45 22.48
CA GLN A 219 -2.21 9.39 21.77
C GLN A 219 -2.93 10.62 21.23
N GLY A 220 -4.24 10.77 21.51
CA GLY A 220 -5.01 11.94 21.13
C GLY A 220 -5.72 11.84 19.78
N TYR A 221 -5.69 10.67 19.12
CA TYR A 221 -6.47 10.47 17.90
C TYR A 221 -7.96 10.42 18.23
N LYS A 222 -8.74 11.22 17.49
CA LYS A 222 -10.18 11.37 17.75
C LYS A 222 -11.00 10.15 17.31
N ARG A 223 -10.51 9.41 16.32
CA ARG A 223 -11.14 8.21 15.74
C ARG A 223 -10.05 7.26 15.26
N ILE A 224 -10.33 5.95 15.31
CA ILE A 224 -9.39 4.91 14.87
C ILE A 224 -9.16 4.95 13.35
N VAL A 225 -10.13 5.43 12.57
CA VAL A 225 -10.00 5.61 11.12
C VAL A 225 -8.97 6.66 10.69
N ASN A 226 -8.38 7.39 11.64
CA ASN A 226 -7.32 8.36 11.37
C ASN A 226 -5.91 7.76 11.52
N LEU A 227 -5.82 6.45 11.75
CA LEU A 227 -4.60 5.73 12.11
C LEU A 227 -4.54 4.45 11.29
N VAL A 228 -3.53 4.22 10.46
CA VAL A 228 -3.25 2.87 9.95
C VAL A 228 -2.23 2.25 10.89
N ASN A 229 -2.68 1.38 11.77
CA ASN A 229 -1.81 0.63 12.69
C ASN A 229 -1.17 -0.54 11.92
N TYR A 230 0.07 -0.89 12.23
CA TYR A 230 0.77 -1.99 11.56
C TYR A 230 1.91 -2.53 12.43
N VAL A 231 2.28 -3.79 12.19
CA VAL A 231 3.46 -4.44 12.79
C VAL A 231 4.54 -4.73 11.76
N SER A 232 4.18 -4.72 10.47
CA SER A 232 5.09 -4.77 9.33
C SER A 232 4.46 -4.03 8.15
N ASN A 233 5.31 -3.54 7.25
CA ASN A 233 4.94 -2.91 5.98
C ASN A 233 6.07 -3.13 4.96
N HIS A 234 5.88 -2.67 3.74
CA HIS A 234 6.91 -2.75 2.70
C HIS A 234 8.19 -1.94 3.02
N ASP A 235 8.18 -1.00 3.98
CA ASP A 235 9.31 -0.13 4.32
C ASP A 235 10.38 -0.81 5.17
N HIS A 236 10.04 -1.88 5.88
CA HIS A 236 10.93 -2.58 6.78
C HIS A 236 11.15 -4.05 6.38
N ASP A 237 12.16 -4.70 6.98
CA ASP A 237 12.25 -6.16 6.92
C ASP A 237 11.07 -6.77 7.69
N ARG A 238 10.59 -7.94 7.27
CA ARG A 238 9.58 -8.69 8.03
C ARG A 238 10.12 -9.07 9.41
N LEU A 239 9.23 -9.22 10.39
CA LEU A 239 9.63 -9.42 11.78
C LEU A 239 10.50 -10.67 11.97
N LEU A 240 10.21 -11.75 11.21
CA LEU A 240 11.02 -12.97 11.24
C LEU A 240 12.47 -12.72 10.79
N VAL A 241 12.67 -11.88 9.78
CA VAL A 241 14.00 -11.51 9.26
C VAL A 241 14.74 -10.67 10.31
N GLU A 242 14.06 -9.72 10.95
CA GLU A 242 14.65 -8.90 12.01
C GLU A 242 15.06 -9.74 13.23
N LEU A 243 14.22 -10.68 13.68
CA LEU A 243 14.53 -11.63 14.74
C LEU A 243 15.79 -12.46 14.42
N GLY A 244 15.92 -12.89 13.16
CA GLY A 244 17.10 -13.60 12.68
C GLY A 244 18.36 -12.75 12.67
N LYS A 245 18.26 -11.50 12.19
CA LYS A 245 19.40 -10.57 12.07
C LYS A 245 19.90 -10.07 13.42
N GLU A 246 18.99 -9.67 14.30
CA GLU A 246 19.32 -8.97 15.55
C GLU A 246 19.55 -9.95 16.72
N HIS A 247 18.82 -11.06 16.74
CA HIS A 247 18.80 -11.98 17.88
C HIS A 247 19.21 -13.42 17.53
N GLN A 248 19.48 -13.72 16.25
CA GLN A 248 19.79 -15.08 15.78
C GLN A 248 18.71 -16.10 16.15
N LEU A 249 17.45 -15.65 16.21
CA LEU A 249 16.29 -16.48 16.51
C LEU A 249 15.66 -17.00 15.22
N PHE A 250 15.63 -18.33 15.06
CA PHE A 250 15.09 -19.02 13.88
C PHE A 250 14.22 -20.23 14.25
N ASP A 251 13.80 -20.32 15.51
CA ASP A 251 13.14 -21.47 16.10
C ASP A 251 11.68 -21.14 16.51
N GLU A 252 11.05 -22.04 17.26
CA GLU A 252 9.66 -21.90 17.70
C GLU A 252 9.39 -20.58 18.45
N GLU A 253 10.39 -20.03 19.14
CA GLU A 253 10.28 -18.76 19.83
C GLU A 253 10.11 -17.60 18.85
N ALA A 254 10.86 -17.60 17.74
CA ALA A 254 10.71 -16.60 16.68
C ALA A 254 9.28 -16.65 16.09
N PHE A 255 8.79 -17.84 15.75
CA PHE A 255 7.42 -18.01 15.24
C PHE A 255 6.35 -17.63 16.27
N ARG A 256 6.60 -17.84 17.57
CA ARG A 256 5.68 -17.41 18.62
C ARG A 256 5.60 -15.88 18.70
N ARG A 257 6.72 -15.17 18.55
CA ARG A 257 6.79 -13.71 18.53
C ARG A 257 6.13 -13.12 17.29
N VAL A 258 6.36 -13.70 16.11
CA VAL A 258 5.67 -13.31 14.87
C VAL A 258 4.16 -13.50 15.00
N ARG A 259 3.71 -14.67 15.48
CA ARG A 259 2.28 -14.92 15.76
C ARG A 259 1.72 -13.95 16.80
N LEU A 260 2.48 -13.63 17.84
CA LEU A 260 2.05 -12.65 18.84
C LEU A 260 1.84 -11.28 18.20
N GLY A 261 2.77 -10.80 17.38
CA GLY A 261 2.61 -9.58 16.58
C GLY A 261 1.33 -9.63 15.74
N GLY A 262 1.09 -10.75 15.06
CA GLY A 262 -0.13 -10.97 14.31
C GLY A 262 -1.42 -11.08 15.14
N THR A 263 -1.35 -11.44 16.42
CA THR A 263 -2.54 -11.46 17.29
C THR A 263 -2.84 -10.12 17.94
N LEU A 264 -1.90 -9.17 17.90
CA LEU A 264 -2.16 -7.81 18.33
C LEU A 264 -3.09 -7.07 17.34
N PHE A 265 -3.30 -7.65 16.13
CA PHE A 265 -4.27 -7.20 15.14
C PHE A 265 -5.71 -7.14 15.68
N ASN A 266 -6.19 -5.92 15.91
CA ASN A 266 -7.62 -5.60 15.97
C ASN A 266 -8.02 -4.73 14.77
N HIS A 267 -9.28 -4.29 14.73
CA HIS A 267 -9.82 -3.48 13.64
C HIS A 267 -8.92 -2.28 13.28
N TYR A 268 -8.71 -2.08 11.99
CA TYR A 268 -7.92 -1.02 11.34
C TYR A 268 -6.39 -1.21 11.42
N GLU A 269 -5.94 -2.43 11.11
CA GLU A 269 -4.52 -2.78 11.08
C GLU A 269 -4.12 -3.32 9.70
N SER A 270 -2.91 -2.97 9.26
CA SER A 270 -2.28 -3.42 8.01
C SER A 270 -1.22 -4.46 8.32
N ASN A 271 -1.21 -5.53 7.53
CA ASN A 271 -0.15 -6.53 7.55
C ASN A 271 0.46 -6.68 6.15
N PHE A 272 1.78 -6.79 6.09
CA PHE A 272 2.49 -6.96 4.83
C PHE A 272 2.46 -8.42 4.36
N SER A 273 2.17 -8.63 3.07
CA SER A 273 2.07 -9.96 2.50
C SER A 273 3.30 -10.83 2.76
N GLY A 274 3.07 -12.06 3.21
CA GLY A 274 4.10 -13.03 3.56
C GLY A 274 4.53 -13.04 5.02
N GLU A 275 4.13 -12.05 5.82
CA GLU A 275 4.34 -12.08 7.28
C GLU A 275 3.63 -13.29 7.92
N GLU A 276 2.43 -13.61 7.44
CA GLU A 276 1.53 -14.60 8.00
C GLU A 276 2.02 -16.05 7.87
N PHE A 277 2.92 -16.32 6.91
CA PHE A 277 3.54 -17.63 6.70
C PHE A 277 5.06 -17.62 6.89
N GLY A 278 5.61 -16.53 7.45
CA GLY A 278 7.03 -16.46 7.81
C GLY A 278 7.96 -16.34 6.60
N GLU A 279 7.61 -15.51 5.62
CA GLU A 279 8.54 -15.15 4.53
C GLU A 279 9.87 -14.65 5.12
N TYR A 280 10.96 -15.25 4.67
CA TYR A 280 12.28 -15.17 5.29
C TYR A 280 13.27 -14.37 4.45
N LYS A 281 12.90 -13.99 3.23
CA LYS A 281 13.78 -13.21 2.36
C LYS A 281 13.91 -11.78 2.89
N GLU A 282 15.15 -11.34 2.97
CA GLU A 282 15.47 -9.94 3.25
C GLU A 282 14.88 -9.01 2.18
N LYS A 283 14.51 -7.81 2.62
CA LYS A 283 14.08 -6.74 1.72
C LYS A 283 15.20 -6.40 0.75
N THR A 284 14.86 -6.38 -0.53
CA THR A 284 15.76 -5.90 -1.59
C THR A 284 15.17 -4.62 -2.19
N PRO A 285 15.97 -3.72 -2.80
CA PRO A 285 15.45 -2.49 -3.42
C PRO A 285 14.47 -2.68 -4.59
N GLY A 286 14.07 -3.91 -4.91
CA GLY A 286 13.11 -4.21 -5.95
C GLY A 286 12.25 -5.42 -5.58
N MET A 287 11.45 -5.87 -6.54
CA MET A 287 10.51 -6.97 -6.35
C MET A 287 11.19 -8.24 -5.82
N ALA A 288 10.67 -8.78 -4.72
CA ALA A 288 11.11 -10.02 -4.10
C ALA A 288 9.92 -10.97 -4.01
N LYS A 289 9.89 -11.99 -4.88
CA LYS A 289 8.76 -12.92 -4.95
C LYS A 289 8.54 -13.68 -3.65
N LEU A 290 7.30 -13.74 -3.19
CA LEU A 290 6.87 -14.57 -2.06
C LEU A 290 7.15 -16.05 -2.33
N ASP A 291 7.63 -16.76 -1.31
CA ASP A 291 7.80 -18.21 -1.33
C ASP A 291 6.50 -18.92 -0.94
N TRP A 292 5.66 -19.18 -1.95
CA TRP A 292 4.39 -19.86 -1.73
C TRP A 292 4.53 -21.31 -1.25
N SER A 293 5.72 -21.93 -1.37
CA SER A 293 5.93 -23.30 -0.87
C SER A 293 5.83 -23.39 0.66
N LEU A 294 6.01 -22.26 1.37
CA LEU A 294 5.88 -22.18 2.82
C LEU A 294 4.45 -22.42 3.34
N ILE A 295 3.45 -22.28 2.47
CA ILE A 295 2.05 -22.56 2.80
C ILE A 295 1.67 -24.00 2.43
N ASP A 296 2.22 -24.52 1.33
CA ASP A 296 1.91 -25.86 0.85
C ASP A 296 2.37 -26.96 1.83
N ASP A 297 3.41 -26.67 2.63
CA ASP A 297 3.92 -27.56 3.68
C ASP A 297 3.10 -27.55 5.00
N LEU A 298 2.02 -26.74 5.10
CA LEU A 298 1.16 -26.66 6.30
C LEU A 298 -0.07 -27.58 6.25
N GLU A 299 -0.30 -28.30 5.13
CA GLU A 299 -1.42 -29.24 4.98
C GLU A 299 -1.13 -30.68 5.46
N ASP A 300 0.11 -30.99 5.89
CA ASP A 300 0.51 -32.28 6.50
C ASP A 300 0.72 -32.20 8.03
#